data_AF-A0A2W1E126-F1
#
_entry.id   AF-A0A2W1E126-F1
#
_cell.length_a   1.000
_cell.length_b   1.000
_cell.length_c   1.000
_cell.angle_alpha   90.00
_cell.angle_beta   90.00
_cell.angle_gamma   90.00
#
_symmetry.space_group_name_H-M   'P 1'
#
loop_
_entity.id
_entity.type
_entity.pdbx_description
1 polymer ?
#
loop_
_entity_poly.entity_id
_entity_poly.type
_entity_poly.pdbx_seq_one_letter_code
_entity_poly.pdbx_strand_id
1 'polypeptide(L)'
;MAGGRKTRVVCISDTHNQTPKLPRGDVLIHAGDLTNQGSYSELKKTVEWLERQDFEAKIVVAGNHDIALDGPFFRHNSQSWKWPSPQDAGMCRKLLTESTSITYLENAATQIRLTSGACFTVFGSPCTPKQGTWAFQYAGNQEAECVWSRIPDGVDVVVTHTPPKGHCDGTAEGLTDKREGCPSLLKRLSQVRPKLNICGHIHGGWGVETVRWRLTPDDVSGNLVEDVAFWNEPGASSKKLFLVDLTIKSRAGRSLGCDASLTRQRKPDSLQDGTRGQPDASLAPDDKTAHQPRSGGERLVSSGRLADAGLGNNEALWGGGQAHVSGVGHGRPDEATQGPDDRDERGTCSDTDGDGQGARTETTVVNAAYLGPRVGGRAVGYHKPIVVDMEFTVVGTRTNDQPPHLELDGLGS
;
A
#
# COMPACT_ATOMS: atom_id res chain seq x y z
N MET A 1 4.08 18.91 27.11
CA MET A 1 3.59 18.26 25.89
C MET A 1 4.79 17.68 25.14
N ALA A 2 4.80 16.38 24.85
CA ALA A 2 5.78 15.81 23.92
C ALA A 2 5.59 16.50 22.55
N GLY A 3 6.61 17.23 22.08
CA GLY A 3 6.53 17.93 20.80
C GLY A 3 6.47 16.94 19.63
N GLY A 4 5.66 17.24 18.62
CA GLY A 4 5.69 16.53 17.34
C GLY A 4 6.88 16.99 16.50
N ARG A 5 7.57 16.07 15.83
CA ARG A 5 8.60 16.38 14.84
C ARG A 5 8.03 16.18 13.45
N LYS A 6 8.11 17.21 12.62
CA LYS A 6 7.78 17.12 11.19
C LYS A 6 8.75 16.15 10.52
N THR A 7 8.19 15.16 9.82
CA THR A 7 8.88 14.13 9.07
C THR A 7 8.26 14.06 7.67
N ARG A 8 9.12 13.99 6.65
CA ARG A 8 8.73 13.86 5.25
C ARG A 8 8.79 12.40 4.82
N VAL A 9 7.63 11.87 4.48
CA VAL A 9 7.44 10.50 3.99
C VAL A 9 7.25 10.55 2.47
N VAL A 10 8.06 9.81 1.72
CA VAL A 10 7.92 9.62 0.27
C VAL A 10 7.27 8.27 0.03
N CYS A 11 6.12 8.28 -0.65
CA CYS A 11 5.28 7.11 -0.88
C CYS A 11 5.35 6.70 -2.36
N ILE A 12 5.65 5.43 -2.60
CA ILE A 12 5.61 4.77 -3.92
C ILE A 12 5.04 3.36 -3.78
N SER A 13 4.60 2.79 -4.89
CA SER A 13 4.17 1.40 -5.03
C SER A 13 4.19 1.02 -6.52
N ASP A 14 4.01 -0.26 -6.85
CA ASP A 14 3.75 -0.73 -8.21
C ASP A 14 4.80 -0.19 -9.19
N THR A 15 6.07 -0.30 -8.80
CA THR A 15 7.18 0.19 -9.60
C THR A 15 7.54 -0.80 -10.69
N HIS A 16 7.24 -2.09 -10.55
CA HIS A 16 7.38 -3.08 -11.62
C HIS A 16 8.73 -3.02 -12.34
N ASN A 17 9.82 -3.16 -11.58
CA ASN A 17 11.22 -3.03 -12.00
C ASN A 17 11.67 -1.62 -12.45
N GLN A 18 10.80 -0.62 -12.38
CA GLN A 18 11.18 0.77 -12.61
C GLN A 18 11.89 1.33 -11.39
N THR A 19 12.79 2.27 -11.64
CA THR A 19 13.60 2.94 -10.60
C THR A 19 13.37 4.45 -10.68
N PRO A 20 12.20 4.95 -10.23
CA PRO A 20 11.86 6.37 -10.38
C PRO A 20 12.87 7.26 -9.66
N LYS A 21 13.00 8.51 -10.13
CA LYS A 21 13.72 9.54 -9.38
C LYS A 21 12.85 9.99 -8.21
N LEU A 22 13.37 9.86 -7.00
CA LEU A 22 12.64 10.18 -5.78
C LEU A 22 12.95 11.60 -5.30
N PRO A 23 11.96 12.36 -4.81
CA PRO A 23 12.22 13.60 -4.09
C PRO A 23 12.92 13.31 -2.76
N ARG A 24 13.59 14.32 -2.20
CA ARG A 24 14.17 14.22 -0.85
C ARG A 24 13.09 14.03 0.21
N GLY A 25 13.36 13.16 1.18
CA GLY A 25 12.54 12.95 2.37
C GLY A 25 13.34 12.22 3.45
N ASP A 26 12.70 12.01 4.60
CA ASP A 26 13.32 11.33 5.74
C ASP A 26 13.02 9.82 5.70
N VAL A 27 11.81 9.45 5.25
CA VAL A 27 11.32 8.08 5.18
C VAL A 27 10.85 7.77 3.76
N LEU A 28 11.27 6.63 3.21
CA LEU A 28 10.73 6.06 1.98
C LEU A 28 9.83 4.87 2.32
N ILE A 29 8.63 4.81 1.73
CA ILE A 29 7.71 3.68 1.85
C ILE A 29 7.37 3.15 0.45
N HIS A 30 7.62 1.85 0.22
CA HIS A 30 7.22 1.12 -0.98
C HIS A 30 6.10 0.12 -0.65
N ALA A 31 4.90 0.36 -1.18
CA ALA A 31 3.70 -0.40 -0.83
C ALA A 31 3.42 -1.63 -1.71
N GLY A 32 4.46 -2.36 -2.13
CA GLY A 32 4.34 -3.59 -2.92
C GLY A 32 4.52 -3.43 -4.43
N ASP A 33 4.56 -4.58 -5.11
CA ASP A 33 4.84 -4.74 -6.54
C ASP A 33 6.15 -4.06 -6.96
N LEU A 34 7.22 -4.51 -6.30
CA LEU A 34 8.59 -4.09 -6.62
C LEU A 34 8.99 -4.53 -8.03
N THR A 35 8.52 -5.70 -8.46
CA THR A 35 8.97 -6.40 -9.66
C THR A 35 7.82 -6.72 -10.61
N ASN A 36 8.13 -7.27 -11.80
CA ASN A 36 7.08 -7.79 -12.69
C ASN A 36 6.68 -9.22 -12.32
N GLN A 37 7.64 -10.07 -11.93
CA GLN A 37 7.38 -11.49 -11.68
C GLN A 37 8.18 -12.08 -10.52
N GLY A 38 8.82 -11.26 -9.70
CA GLY A 38 9.51 -11.70 -8.48
C GLY A 38 10.72 -12.58 -8.71
N SER A 39 11.38 -12.54 -9.87
CA SER A 39 12.65 -13.27 -10.02
C SER A 39 13.75 -12.67 -9.15
N TYR A 40 14.74 -13.49 -8.79
CA TYR A 40 15.89 -13.08 -7.99
C TYR A 40 16.64 -11.89 -8.63
N SER A 41 16.80 -11.87 -9.95
CA SER A 41 17.51 -10.78 -10.64
C SER A 41 16.71 -9.47 -10.62
N GLU A 42 15.39 -9.54 -10.76
CA GLU A 42 14.49 -8.39 -10.61
C GLU A 42 14.51 -7.85 -9.19
N LEU A 43 14.36 -8.74 -8.20
CA LEU A 43 14.38 -8.39 -6.78
C LEU A 43 15.73 -7.78 -6.40
N LYS A 44 16.86 -8.42 -6.77
CA LYS A 44 18.20 -7.93 -6.49
C LYS A 44 18.42 -6.53 -7.05
N LYS A 45 18.04 -6.29 -8.30
CA LYS A 45 18.17 -4.97 -8.93
C LYS A 45 17.36 -3.90 -8.19
N THR A 46 16.15 -4.25 -7.75
CA THR A 46 15.24 -3.33 -7.06
C THR A 46 15.71 -3.05 -5.62
N VAL A 47 16.12 -4.08 -4.89
CA VAL A 47 16.72 -3.95 -3.55
C VAL A 47 17.97 -3.08 -3.62
N GLU A 48 18.90 -3.36 -4.52
CA GLU A 48 20.10 -2.52 -4.70
C GLU A 48 19.76 -1.06 -5.03
N TRP A 49 18.69 -0.82 -5.79
CA TRP A 49 18.22 0.53 -6.04
C TRP A 49 17.64 1.20 -4.79
N LEU A 50 16.81 0.50 -4.01
CA LEU A 50 16.24 0.98 -2.75
C LEU A 50 17.34 1.29 -1.72
N GLU A 51 18.33 0.41 -1.58
CA GLU A 51 19.44 0.58 -0.63
C GLU A 51 20.25 1.86 -0.92
N ARG A 52 20.43 2.22 -2.20
CA ARG A 52 21.11 3.44 -2.64
C ARG A 52 20.32 4.73 -2.40
N GLN A 53 19.04 4.65 -2.05
CA GLN A 53 18.25 5.87 -1.81
C GLN A 53 18.65 6.51 -0.48
N ASP A 54 18.85 7.83 -0.51
CA ASP A 54 19.26 8.66 0.64
C ASP A 54 18.05 9.00 1.51
N PHE A 55 17.54 7.98 2.21
CA PHE A 55 16.50 8.08 3.23
C PHE A 55 16.97 7.39 4.48
N GLU A 56 16.63 7.95 5.63
CA GLU A 56 17.04 7.41 6.92
C GLU A 56 16.33 6.08 7.23
N ALA A 57 15.04 6.00 6.90
CA ALA A 57 14.26 4.76 6.98
C ALA A 57 13.65 4.40 5.62
N LYS A 58 13.74 3.13 5.24
CA LYS A 58 13.15 2.56 4.02
C LYS A 58 12.27 1.39 4.40
N ILE A 59 10.95 1.55 4.30
CA ILE A 59 9.96 0.54 4.69
C ILE A 59 9.37 -0.06 3.43
N VAL A 60 9.35 -1.38 3.35
CA VAL A 60 8.95 -2.11 2.14
C VAL A 60 7.99 -3.22 2.51
N VAL A 61 6.90 -3.33 1.77
CA VAL A 61 6.08 -4.56 1.70
C VAL A 61 6.17 -5.12 0.29
N ALA A 62 5.96 -6.43 0.14
CA ALA A 62 5.81 -7.07 -1.18
C ALA A 62 4.43 -6.77 -1.78
N GLY A 63 4.22 -7.11 -3.04
CA GLY A 63 2.90 -7.18 -3.67
C GLY A 63 2.68 -8.51 -4.40
N ASN A 64 1.58 -8.62 -5.13
CA ASN A 64 1.19 -9.88 -5.76
C ASN A 64 2.09 -10.29 -6.94
N HIS A 65 2.86 -9.35 -7.51
CA HIS A 65 3.86 -9.63 -8.55
C HIS A 65 5.20 -10.10 -8.00
N ASP A 66 5.47 -9.94 -6.71
CA ASP A 66 6.73 -10.34 -6.08
C ASP A 66 6.74 -11.83 -5.69
N ILE A 67 6.45 -12.68 -6.69
CA ILE A 67 6.04 -14.08 -6.55
C ILE A 67 6.98 -14.92 -5.68
N ALA A 68 8.30 -14.82 -5.88
CA ALA A 68 9.26 -15.62 -5.12
C ALA A 68 9.36 -15.22 -3.65
N LEU A 69 8.78 -14.07 -3.25
CA LEU A 69 8.69 -13.70 -1.85
C LEU A 69 7.58 -14.46 -1.13
N ASP A 70 6.52 -14.89 -1.81
CA ASP A 70 5.51 -15.77 -1.21
C ASP A 70 5.97 -17.23 -1.31
N GLY A 71 6.71 -17.70 -0.29
CA GLY A 71 7.26 -19.05 -0.25
C GLY A 71 6.23 -20.17 -0.41
N PRO A 72 5.08 -20.15 0.30
CA PRO A 72 3.99 -21.08 0.06
C PRO A 72 3.45 -21.05 -1.38
N PHE A 73 3.11 -19.87 -1.92
CA PHE A 73 2.59 -19.77 -3.29
C PHE A 73 3.63 -20.24 -4.31
N PHE A 74 4.88 -19.79 -4.19
CA PHE A 74 5.99 -20.13 -5.08
C PHE A 74 6.20 -21.64 -5.16
N ARG A 75 6.21 -22.36 -4.02
CA ARG A 75 6.37 -23.82 -4.01
C ARG A 75 5.30 -24.56 -4.80
N HIS A 76 4.06 -24.07 -4.76
CA HIS A 76 2.93 -24.72 -5.43
C HIS A 76 2.76 -24.26 -6.89
N ASN A 77 3.17 -23.03 -7.22
CA ASN A 77 2.83 -22.40 -8.50
C ASN A 77 4.03 -22.09 -9.38
N SER A 78 5.28 -22.28 -8.92
CA SER A 78 6.51 -21.93 -9.66
C SER A 78 6.56 -22.47 -11.09
N GLN A 79 6.00 -23.67 -11.34
CA GLN A 79 5.96 -24.27 -12.68
C GLN A 79 5.07 -23.50 -13.67
N SER A 80 4.14 -22.67 -13.18
CA SER A 80 3.26 -21.83 -14.00
C SER A 80 3.97 -20.56 -14.52
N TRP A 81 5.18 -20.29 -14.03
CA TRP A 81 5.95 -19.08 -14.34
C TRP A 81 7.21 -19.40 -15.14
N LYS A 82 7.59 -18.50 -16.04
CA LYS A 82 8.78 -18.63 -16.89
C LYS A 82 9.82 -17.61 -16.47
N TRP A 83 10.88 -18.08 -15.82
CA TRP A 83 12.02 -17.26 -15.44
C TRP A 83 13.27 -17.63 -16.25
N PRO A 84 14.23 -16.70 -16.42
CA PRO A 84 15.46 -16.95 -17.17
C PRO A 84 16.36 -18.02 -16.52
N SER A 85 16.17 -18.27 -15.23
CA SER A 85 16.88 -19.29 -14.45
C SER A 85 15.95 -19.91 -13.41
N PRO A 86 16.29 -21.07 -12.83
CA PRO A 86 15.63 -21.55 -11.61
C PRO A 86 15.69 -20.48 -10.52
N GLN A 87 14.59 -20.36 -9.76
CA GLN A 87 14.46 -19.39 -8.68
C GLN A 87 14.51 -20.11 -7.33
N ASP A 88 15.04 -19.44 -6.31
CA ASP A 88 15.06 -19.90 -4.93
C ASP A 88 14.34 -18.85 -4.06
N ALA A 89 13.17 -19.21 -3.54
CA ALA A 89 12.35 -18.31 -2.72
C ALA A 89 13.08 -17.86 -1.44
N GLY A 90 13.90 -18.73 -0.84
CA GLY A 90 14.68 -18.40 0.35
C GLY A 90 15.71 -17.32 0.04
N MET A 91 16.48 -17.48 -1.05
CA MET A 91 17.45 -16.49 -1.50
C MET A 91 16.78 -15.17 -1.91
N CYS A 92 15.61 -15.23 -2.56
CA CYS A 92 14.84 -14.04 -2.91
C CYS A 92 14.41 -13.25 -1.67
N ARG A 93 13.90 -13.95 -0.63
CA ARG A 93 13.51 -13.31 0.63
C ARG A 93 14.70 -12.69 1.37
N LYS A 94 15.85 -13.38 1.38
CA LYS A 94 17.07 -12.89 2.04
C LYS A 94 17.54 -11.53 1.54
N LEU A 95 17.34 -11.22 0.24
CA LEU A 95 17.66 -9.90 -0.32
C LEU A 95 17.00 -8.76 0.48
N LEU A 96 15.77 -8.96 0.97
CA LEU A 96 15.02 -7.98 1.74
C LEU A 96 15.23 -8.15 3.25
N THR A 97 15.19 -9.37 3.76
CA THR A 97 15.21 -9.62 5.21
C THR A 97 16.60 -9.48 5.84
N GLU A 98 17.68 -9.65 5.07
CA GLU A 98 19.06 -9.48 5.55
C GLU A 98 19.63 -8.09 5.18
N SER A 99 18.85 -7.21 4.53
CA SER A 99 19.28 -5.84 4.25
C SER A 99 19.36 -5.04 5.56
N THR A 100 20.49 -4.38 5.79
CA THR A 100 20.68 -3.50 6.95
C THR A 100 20.03 -2.14 6.80
N SER A 101 19.56 -1.80 5.59
CA SER A 101 19.02 -0.47 5.29
C SER A 101 17.53 -0.48 4.93
N ILE A 102 16.94 -1.66 4.73
CA ILE A 102 15.51 -1.83 4.42
C ILE A 102 14.83 -2.53 5.59
N THR A 103 13.70 -1.97 6.03
CA THR A 103 12.75 -2.62 6.92
C THR A 103 11.67 -3.29 6.08
N TYR A 104 11.82 -4.59 5.83
CA TYR A 104 10.80 -5.39 5.14
C TYR A 104 9.73 -5.86 6.13
N LEU A 105 8.45 -5.63 5.79
CA LEU A 105 7.31 -5.99 6.63
C LEU A 105 6.37 -6.95 5.91
N GLU A 106 5.97 -8.00 6.61
CA GLU A 106 5.04 -9.01 6.10
C GLU A 106 4.05 -9.42 7.19
N ASN A 107 2.87 -8.79 7.16
CA ASN A 107 1.82 -8.96 8.16
C ASN A 107 2.30 -8.69 9.59
N ALA A 108 3.21 -7.73 9.75
CA ALA A 108 3.89 -7.46 11.00
C ALA A 108 3.94 -5.96 11.26
N ALA A 109 4.03 -5.60 12.54
CA ALA A 109 4.27 -4.24 12.99
C ALA A 109 5.65 -4.09 13.60
N THR A 110 6.23 -2.91 13.46
CA THR A 110 7.46 -2.51 14.13
C THR A 110 7.42 -1.03 14.48
N GLN A 111 8.42 -0.57 15.23
CA GLN A 111 8.61 0.83 15.55
C GLN A 111 9.82 1.37 14.80
N ILE A 112 9.65 2.52 14.16
CA ILE A 112 10.70 3.25 13.47
C ILE A 112 11.13 4.42 14.33
N ARG A 113 12.44 4.55 14.53
CA ARG A 113 13.07 5.62 15.29
C ARG A 113 14.04 6.33 14.38
N LEU A 114 13.85 7.64 14.22
CA LEU A 114 14.74 8.48 13.44
C LEU A 114 15.74 9.20 14.35
N THR A 115 16.90 9.58 13.79
CA THR A 115 17.96 10.37 14.43
C THR A 115 17.46 11.74 14.89
N SER A 116 16.40 12.25 14.26
CA SER A 116 15.69 13.45 14.69
C SER A 116 14.91 13.30 16.00
N GLY A 117 14.86 12.10 16.58
CA GLY A 117 14.07 11.75 17.76
C GLY A 117 12.61 11.39 17.45
N ALA A 118 12.17 11.58 16.19
CA ALA A 118 10.86 11.17 15.72
C ALA A 118 10.70 9.65 15.80
N CYS A 119 9.59 9.19 16.36
CA CYS A 119 9.29 7.79 16.54
C CYS A 119 7.84 7.50 16.14
N PHE A 120 7.62 6.39 15.42
CA PHE A 120 6.29 5.97 15.01
C PHE A 120 6.17 4.46 14.84
N THR A 121 4.96 3.95 14.98
CA THR A 121 4.61 2.55 14.75
C THR A 121 4.11 2.36 13.32
N VAL A 122 4.57 1.30 12.66
CA VAL A 122 4.17 0.96 11.30
C VAL A 122 3.78 -0.50 11.23
N PHE A 123 2.64 -0.80 10.60
CA PHE A 123 2.25 -2.14 10.20
C PHE A 123 2.40 -2.29 8.69
N GLY A 124 2.89 -3.43 8.21
CA GLY A 124 3.03 -3.72 6.79
C GLY A 124 2.42 -5.07 6.40
N SER A 125 1.70 -5.13 5.27
CA SER A 125 1.17 -6.38 4.70
C SER A 125 1.16 -6.36 3.17
N PRO A 126 1.62 -7.45 2.51
CA PRO A 126 1.57 -7.58 1.06
C PRO A 126 0.22 -8.08 0.53
N CYS A 127 -0.72 -8.41 1.42
CA CYS A 127 -1.83 -9.28 1.08
C CYS A 127 -2.90 -8.60 0.20
N THR A 128 -3.43 -9.35 -0.78
CA THR A 128 -4.48 -8.90 -1.71
C THR A 128 -5.69 -9.82 -1.81
N PRO A 129 -6.89 -9.30 -2.17
CA PRO A 129 -8.01 -10.16 -2.51
C PRO A 129 -7.63 -11.06 -3.69
N LYS A 130 -8.08 -12.32 -3.64
CA LYS A 130 -7.84 -13.26 -4.73
C LYS A 130 -8.46 -12.77 -6.05
N GLN A 131 -7.58 -12.49 -7.01
CA GLN A 131 -7.90 -12.22 -8.41
C GLN A 131 -6.89 -12.97 -9.29
N GLY A 132 -7.33 -14.02 -10.00
CA GLY A 132 -6.39 -14.88 -10.75
C GLY A 132 -5.51 -15.74 -9.84
N THR A 133 -4.28 -16.01 -10.29
CA THR A 133 -3.30 -16.87 -9.60
C THR A 133 -2.04 -16.07 -9.34
N TRP A 134 -2.02 -15.31 -8.24
CA TRP A 134 -0.88 -14.49 -7.84
C TRP A 134 -0.49 -14.72 -6.38
N ALA A 135 0.70 -14.22 -6.02
CA ALA A 135 1.21 -14.29 -4.66
C ALA A 135 0.41 -13.42 -3.68
N PHE A 136 0.48 -13.77 -2.40
CA PHE A 136 -0.05 -13.05 -1.25
C PHE A 136 -1.58 -12.86 -1.26
N GLN A 137 -2.32 -13.75 -1.92
CA GLN A 137 -3.78 -13.63 -2.03
C GLN A 137 -4.53 -14.33 -0.89
N TYR A 138 -5.54 -13.65 -0.33
CA TYR A 138 -6.54 -14.26 0.55
C TYR A 138 -7.88 -14.46 -0.18
N ALA A 139 -8.59 -15.52 0.19
CA ALA A 139 -9.89 -15.89 -0.37
C ALA A 139 -11.05 -15.40 0.52
N GLY A 140 -11.75 -14.37 0.06
CA GLY A 140 -12.98 -13.89 0.68
C GLY A 140 -12.79 -13.16 2.01
N ASN A 141 -13.91 -12.80 2.64
CA ASN A 141 -13.92 -11.88 3.76
C ASN A 141 -13.33 -12.46 5.05
N GLN A 142 -13.46 -13.76 5.29
CA GLN A 142 -12.99 -14.39 6.52
C GLN A 142 -11.46 -14.38 6.60
N GLU A 143 -10.77 -14.80 5.54
CA GLU A 143 -9.31 -14.73 5.48
C GLU A 143 -8.83 -13.28 5.51
N ALA A 144 -9.53 -12.37 4.84
CA ALA A 144 -9.24 -10.94 4.91
C ALA A 144 -9.30 -10.43 6.37
N GLU A 145 -10.35 -10.77 7.12
CA GLU A 145 -10.48 -10.40 8.53
C GLU A 145 -9.33 -10.97 9.39
N CYS A 146 -8.88 -12.21 9.13
CA CYS A 146 -7.71 -12.79 9.81
C CYS A 146 -6.40 -12.05 9.50
N VAL A 147 -6.23 -11.56 8.26
CA VAL A 147 -5.06 -10.74 7.91
C VAL A 147 -5.13 -9.39 8.63
N TRP A 148 -6.26 -8.70 8.52
CA TRP A 148 -6.38 -7.31 8.98
C TRP A 148 -6.53 -7.20 10.51
N SER A 149 -6.99 -8.23 11.22
CA SER A 149 -7.00 -8.24 12.69
C SER A 149 -5.59 -8.11 13.30
N ARG A 150 -4.53 -8.37 12.52
CA ARG A 150 -3.12 -8.22 12.95
C ARG A 150 -2.63 -6.78 12.99
N ILE A 151 -3.37 -5.83 12.39
CA ILE A 151 -3.05 -4.40 12.50
C ILE A 151 -3.25 -4.00 13.96
N PRO A 152 -2.23 -3.54 14.71
CA PRO A 152 -2.39 -3.22 16.11
C PRO A 152 -3.20 -1.92 16.31
N ASP A 153 -3.89 -1.83 17.43
CA ASP A 153 -4.57 -0.58 17.83
C ASP A 153 -3.53 0.52 18.08
N GLY A 154 -3.89 1.77 17.79
CA GLY A 154 -3.00 2.92 17.98
C GLY A 154 -1.87 3.08 16.95
N VAL A 155 -1.76 2.17 15.96
CA VAL A 155 -0.72 2.23 14.91
C VAL A 155 -0.71 3.58 14.19
N ASP A 156 0.48 4.15 13.94
CA ASP A 156 0.62 5.45 13.27
C ASP A 156 0.43 5.34 11.76
N VAL A 157 1.09 4.35 11.15
CA VAL A 157 1.14 4.14 9.70
C VAL A 157 0.78 2.70 9.36
N VAL A 158 -0.11 2.51 8.38
CA VAL A 158 -0.46 1.19 7.84
C VAL A 158 -0.06 1.12 6.37
N VAL A 159 0.84 0.21 6.02
CA VAL A 159 1.28 -0.04 4.65
C VAL A 159 0.66 -1.35 4.17
N THR A 160 -0.21 -1.29 3.17
CA THR A 160 -0.89 -2.46 2.62
C THR A 160 -0.76 -2.44 1.12
N HIS A 161 -0.48 -3.55 0.45
CA HIS A 161 -0.50 -3.50 -1.01
C HIS A 161 -1.93 -3.21 -1.54
N THR A 162 -2.94 -3.81 -0.90
CA THR A 162 -4.36 -3.55 -1.17
C THR A 162 -4.84 -2.19 -0.65
N PRO A 163 -5.64 -1.43 -1.43
CA PRO A 163 -6.35 -0.26 -0.95
C PRO A 163 -7.64 -0.64 -0.18
N PRO A 164 -8.08 0.16 0.81
CA PRO A 164 -9.38 -0.03 1.46
C PRO A 164 -10.53 0.24 0.46
N LYS A 165 -11.63 -0.50 0.60
CA LYS A 165 -12.80 -0.32 -0.29
C LYS A 165 -13.30 1.12 -0.25
N GLY A 166 -13.55 1.68 -1.44
CA GLY A 166 -14.15 3.01 -1.63
C GLY A 166 -13.18 4.18 -1.55
N HIS A 167 -11.88 3.94 -1.25
CA HIS A 167 -10.89 5.01 -1.11
C HIS A 167 -9.64 4.69 -1.91
N CYS A 168 -9.34 5.54 -2.89
CA CYS A 168 -8.19 5.37 -3.79
C CYS A 168 -8.12 3.96 -4.43
N ASP A 169 -9.28 3.38 -4.75
CA ASP A 169 -9.44 1.99 -5.22
C ASP A 169 -10.25 1.88 -6.53
N GLY A 170 -10.40 3.01 -7.25
CA GLY A 170 -11.13 3.07 -8.52
C GLY A 170 -10.30 2.48 -9.67
N THR A 171 -10.90 1.65 -10.51
CA THR A 171 -10.26 1.20 -11.74
C THR A 171 -10.54 2.19 -12.88
N ALA A 172 -9.57 2.38 -13.77
CA ALA A 172 -9.73 3.29 -14.92
C ALA A 172 -10.51 2.65 -16.10
N GLU A 173 -11.28 1.59 -15.84
CA GLU A 173 -11.93 0.78 -16.87
C GLU A 173 -13.36 1.28 -17.15
N GLY A 174 -13.53 1.97 -18.27
CA GLY A 174 -14.86 2.29 -18.82
C GLY A 174 -15.57 3.49 -18.17
N LEU A 175 -16.91 3.52 -18.30
CA LEU A 175 -17.77 4.60 -17.80
C LEU A 175 -18.36 4.30 -16.41
N THR A 176 -18.13 3.10 -15.88
CA THR A 176 -18.69 2.62 -14.61
C THR A 176 -17.71 2.84 -13.47
N ASP A 177 -18.18 3.31 -12.32
CA ASP A 177 -17.35 3.42 -11.12
C ASP A 177 -17.11 2.03 -10.51
N LYS A 178 -16.01 1.39 -10.92
CA LYS A 178 -15.63 0.05 -10.43
C LYS A 178 -14.58 0.19 -9.34
N ARG A 179 -14.93 -0.28 -8.16
CA ARG A 179 -14.14 -0.19 -6.92
C ARG A 179 -13.67 -1.57 -6.51
N GLU A 180 -12.38 -1.80 -6.37
CA GLU A 180 -11.83 -3.14 -6.06
C GLU A 180 -11.07 -3.23 -4.73
N GLY A 181 -11.14 -2.19 -3.89
CA GLY A 181 -10.53 -2.22 -2.57
C GLY A 181 -11.20 -3.22 -1.61
N CYS A 182 -10.56 -3.49 -0.48
CA CYS A 182 -11.00 -4.49 0.48
C CYS A 182 -11.95 -3.94 1.55
N PRO A 183 -13.18 -4.47 1.69
CA PRO A 183 -14.13 -4.03 2.73
C PRO A 183 -13.66 -4.37 4.16
N SER A 184 -13.03 -5.52 4.37
CA SER A 184 -12.50 -5.90 5.69
C SER A 184 -11.35 -4.99 6.12
N LEU A 185 -10.54 -4.51 5.16
CA LEU A 185 -9.50 -3.51 5.43
C LEU A 185 -10.12 -2.16 5.82
N LEU A 186 -11.12 -1.68 5.08
CA LEU A 186 -11.87 -0.46 5.43
C LEU A 186 -12.41 -0.53 6.86
N LYS A 187 -13.06 -1.65 7.21
CA LYS A 187 -13.58 -1.92 8.55
C LYS A 187 -12.48 -1.85 9.60
N ARG A 188 -11.33 -2.50 9.38
CA ARG A 188 -10.22 -2.44 10.35
C ARG A 188 -9.63 -1.03 10.47
N LEU A 189 -9.46 -0.30 9.37
CA LEU A 189 -8.96 1.08 9.41
C LEU A 189 -9.90 2.00 10.18
N SER A 190 -11.22 1.82 10.09
CA SER A 190 -12.19 2.58 10.89
C SER A 190 -12.10 2.33 12.41
N GLN A 191 -11.55 1.18 12.81
CA GLN A 191 -11.35 0.80 14.21
C GLN A 191 -10.02 1.32 14.75
N VAL A 192 -8.91 1.10 14.01
CA VAL A 192 -7.55 1.44 14.46
C VAL A 192 -7.15 2.89 14.16
N ARG A 193 -7.80 3.50 13.17
CA ARG A 193 -7.71 4.91 12.76
C ARG A 193 -6.25 5.42 12.70
N PRO A 194 -5.40 4.82 11.84
CA PRO A 194 -4.03 5.28 11.66
C PRO A 194 -4.02 6.70 11.09
N LYS A 195 -2.93 7.45 11.32
CA LYS A 195 -2.77 8.77 10.69
C LYS A 195 -2.67 8.64 9.17
N LEU A 196 -2.03 7.57 8.69
CA LEU A 196 -1.72 7.35 7.29
C LEU A 196 -1.88 5.87 6.92
N ASN A 197 -2.58 5.60 5.82
CA ASN A 197 -2.57 4.32 5.13
C ASN A 197 -1.96 4.50 3.73
N ILE A 198 -0.94 3.71 3.39
CA ILE A 198 -0.26 3.77 2.09
C ILE A 198 -0.48 2.43 1.39
N CYS A 199 -0.91 2.50 0.13
CA CYS A 199 -1.25 1.35 -0.68
C CYS A 199 -0.87 1.51 -2.15
N GLY A 200 -1.21 0.50 -2.95
CA GLY A 200 -0.94 0.41 -4.37
C GLY A 200 -1.98 -0.48 -5.05
N HIS A 201 -1.50 -1.43 -5.88
CA HIS A 201 -2.24 -2.53 -6.50
C HIS A 201 -3.24 -2.10 -7.59
N ILE A 202 -4.13 -1.15 -7.26
CA ILE A 202 -5.09 -0.59 -8.19
C ILE A 202 -4.51 0.68 -8.79
N HIS A 203 -3.86 0.56 -9.94
CA HIS A 203 -3.14 1.67 -10.58
C HIS A 203 -4.05 2.88 -10.90
N GLY A 204 -5.32 2.61 -11.28
CA GLY A 204 -6.30 3.67 -11.54
C GLY A 204 -6.70 4.47 -10.29
N GLY A 205 -6.41 3.93 -9.10
CA GLY A 205 -6.71 4.51 -7.82
C GLY A 205 -5.65 5.48 -7.31
N TRP A 206 -4.54 5.68 -8.03
CA TRP A 206 -3.48 6.60 -7.63
C TRP A 206 -4.04 7.96 -7.23
N GLY A 207 -3.70 8.42 -6.03
CA GLY A 207 -4.31 9.60 -5.44
C GLY A 207 -4.26 9.60 -3.92
N VAL A 208 -4.85 10.64 -3.33
CA VAL A 208 -4.89 10.84 -1.88
C VAL A 208 -6.25 11.33 -1.43
N GLU A 209 -6.78 10.66 -0.41
CA GLU A 209 -8.03 10.98 0.26
C GLU A 209 -7.79 11.06 1.77
N THR A 210 -8.47 11.98 2.47
CA THR A 210 -8.54 11.98 3.93
C THR A 210 -9.95 11.62 4.34
N VAL A 211 -10.09 10.46 4.99
CA VAL A 211 -11.35 9.89 5.45
C VAL A 211 -11.57 10.29 6.89
N ARG A 212 -12.72 10.89 7.19
CA ARG A 212 -13.21 11.09 8.56
C ARG A 212 -14.11 9.93 8.95
N TRP A 213 -13.76 9.25 10.04
CA TRP A 213 -14.48 8.10 10.55
C TRP A 213 -15.63 8.54 11.45
N ARG A 214 -16.77 7.87 11.31
CA ARG A 214 -17.90 8.05 12.21
C ARG A 214 -17.56 7.43 13.57
N LEU A 215 -17.66 8.23 14.64
CA LEU A 215 -17.29 7.78 16.00
C LEU A 215 -18.36 6.91 16.66
N THR A 216 -19.63 7.17 16.35
CA THR A 216 -20.80 6.40 16.79
C THR A 216 -21.48 5.82 15.56
N PRO A 217 -21.34 4.51 15.27
CA PRO A 217 -22.09 3.88 14.20
C PRO A 217 -23.58 4.10 14.46
N ASP A 218 -24.30 4.70 13.51
CA ASP A 218 -25.77 4.59 13.54
C ASP A 218 -26.10 3.15 13.17
N ASP A 219 -26.66 2.38 14.11
CA ASP A 219 -27.01 0.95 13.97
C ASP A 219 -27.87 0.66 12.72
N VAL A 220 -28.44 1.70 12.11
CA VAL A 220 -29.33 1.61 10.95
C VAL A 220 -28.58 1.64 9.61
N SER A 221 -27.45 2.34 9.49
CA SER A 221 -26.81 2.59 8.17
C SER A 221 -25.59 1.73 7.89
N GLY A 222 -24.90 1.24 8.94
CA GLY A 222 -23.62 0.56 8.78
C GLY A 222 -22.51 1.41 8.15
N ASN A 223 -22.72 2.72 7.96
CA ASN A 223 -21.76 3.60 7.32
C ASN A 223 -20.62 3.96 8.27
N LEU A 224 -19.41 3.57 7.90
CA LEU A 224 -18.19 3.81 8.69
C LEU A 224 -17.60 5.21 8.47
N VAL A 225 -17.97 5.86 7.37
CA VAL A 225 -17.37 7.12 6.91
C VAL A 225 -18.34 8.27 7.14
N GLU A 226 -17.85 9.34 7.74
CA GLU A 226 -18.59 10.58 7.94
C GLU A 226 -18.37 11.55 6.77
N ASP A 227 -17.11 11.74 6.35
CA ASP A 227 -16.71 12.70 5.34
C ASP A 227 -15.42 12.27 4.63
N VAL A 228 -15.20 12.76 3.41
CA VAL A 228 -13.99 12.49 2.61
C VAL A 228 -13.49 13.79 1.99
N ALA A 229 -12.24 14.15 2.31
CA ALA A 229 -11.54 15.26 1.69
C ALA A 229 -10.55 14.75 0.62
N PHE A 230 -10.65 15.30 -0.59
CA PHE A 230 -9.77 14.95 -1.71
C PHE A 230 -8.56 15.88 -1.80
N TRP A 231 -7.42 15.33 -2.20
CA TRP A 231 -6.22 16.11 -2.46
C TRP A 231 -5.96 16.21 -3.95
N ASN A 232 -5.84 17.44 -4.45
CA ASN A 232 -5.59 17.66 -5.86
C ASN A 232 -4.11 17.51 -6.18
N GLU A 233 -3.80 16.65 -7.15
CA GLU A 233 -2.45 16.57 -7.69
C GLU A 233 -2.07 17.91 -8.36
N PRO A 234 -0.79 18.31 -8.32
CA PRO A 234 -0.29 19.32 -9.22
C PRO A 234 -0.39 18.76 -10.63
N GLY A 235 -1.31 19.31 -11.44
CA GLY A 235 -1.68 18.76 -12.75
C GLY A 235 -0.50 18.33 -13.63
N ALA A 236 -0.73 17.35 -14.51
CA ALA A 236 0.31 16.56 -15.20
C ALA A 236 1.54 17.33 -15.74
N SER A 237 1.39 18.56 -16.25
CA SER A 237 2.48 19.40 -16.77
C SER A 237 3.31 20.12 -15.70
N SER A 238 2.85 20.13 -14.45
CA SER A 238 3.50 20.80 -13.32
C SER A 238 4.78 20.09 -12.92
N LYS A 239 5.83 20.86 -12.59
CA LYS A 239 7.05 20.33 -11.98
C LYS A 239 6.96 20.22 -10.46
N LYS A 240 5.84 20.65 -9.86
CA LYS A 240 5.64 20.60 -8.40
C LYS A 240 5.47 19.15 -7.92
N LEU A 241 5.96 18.90 -6.71
CA LEU A 241 5.71 17.66 -5.98
C LEU A 241 4.22 17.58 -5.61
N PHE A 242 3.66 16.38 -5.63
CA PHE A 242 2.37 16.13 -5.01
C PHE A 242 2.56 16.05 -3.49
N LEU A 243 2.46 17.21 -2.84
CA LEU A 243 2.72 17.37 -1.41
C LEU A 243 1.40 17.36 -0.62
N VAL A 244 1.34 16.48 0.37
CA VAL A 244 0.25 16.30 1.32
C VAL A 244 0.74 16.75 2.70
N ASP A 245 0.39 17.96 3.13
CA ASP A 245 0.81 18.47 4.44
C ASP A 245 -0.25 18.15 5.52
N LEU A 246 0.05 17.17 6.37
CA LEU A 246 -0.77 16.70 7.49
C LEU A 246 -0.35 17.30 8.85
N THR A 247 0.58 18.25 8.88
CA THR A 247 1.07 18.88 10.12
C THR A 247 -0.02 19.69 10.82
N ILE A 248 0.10 19.93 12.13
CA ILE A 248 -0.94 20.61 12.92
C ILE A 248 -1.26 22.00 12.37
N LYS A 249 -0.23 22.72 11.90
CA LYS A 249 -0.36 24.06 11.30
C LYS A 249 -1.24 24.06 10.05
N SER A 250 -1.23 23.00 9.25
CA SER A 250 -2.04 22.90 8.04
C SER A 250 -3.50 22.54 8.36
N ARG A 251 -3.75 21.78 9.44
CA ARG A 251 -5.09 21.39 9.88
C ARG A 251 -5.89 22.56 10.45
N ALA A 252 -5.24 23.48 11.17
CA ALA A 252 -5.89 24.67 11.73
C ALA A 252 -6.42 25.65 10.66
N GLY A 253 -5.94 25.57 9.42
CA GLY A 253 -6.39 26.39 8.29
C GLY A 253 -7.42 25.71 7.37
N ARG A 254 -7.77 24.43 7.60
CA ARG A 254 -8.77 23.72 6.80
C ARG A 254 -10.17 24.00 7.33
N SER A 255 -10.71 25.16 6.97
CA SER A 255 -12.16 25.34 6.95
C SER A 255 -12.75 24.34 5.96
N LEU A 256 -13.51 23.36 6.46
CA LEU A 256 -14.29 22.44 5.63
C LEU A 256 -15.36 23.27 4.90
N GLY A 257 -15.11 23.58 3.63
CA GLY A 257 -16.01 24.38 2.83
C GLY A 257 -15.52 24.50 1.40
N CYS A 258 -16.14 23.71 0.53
CA CYS A 258 -16.35 23.92 -0.91
C CYS A 258 -15.19 24.51 -1.72
N ASP A 259 -14.47 23.66 -2.46
CA ASP A 259 -14.20 23.97 -3.86
C ASP A 259 -14.00 22.68 -4.68
N ALA A 260 -15.08 22.25 -5.33
CA ALA A 260 -15.10 21.09 -6.20
C ALA A 260 -14.62 21.48 -7.60
N SER A 261 -13.30 21.50 -7.81
CA SER A 261 -12.75 21.32 -9.15
C SER A 261 -12.58 19.83 -9.42
N LEU A 262 -13.57 19.26 -10.10
CA LEU A 262 -13.65 17.87 -10.53
C LEU A 262 -12.37 17.45 -11.28
N THR A 263 -11.54 16.61 -10.67
CA THR A 263 -10.66 15.72 -11.42
C THR A 263 -11.41 14.41 -11.71
N ARG A 264 -10.83 13.54 -12.55
CA ARG A 264 -11.48 12.40 -13.23
C ARG A 264 -12.06 11.31 -12.31
N GLN A 265 -12.05 11.50 -11.00
CA GLN A 265 -12.70 10.63 -10.04
C GLN A 265 -14.15 11.07 -9.85
N ARG A 266 -15.07 10.31 -10.46
CA ARG A 266 -16.50 10.46 -10.18
C ARG A 266 -16.78 9.94 -8.76
N LYS A 267 -17.69 10.64 -8.08
CA LYS A 267 -18.10 10.58 -6.66
C LYS A 267 -17.99 9.20 -5.98
N PRO A 268 -17.62 9.13 -4.69
CA PRO A 268 -17.70 7.88 -3.93
C PRO A 268 -19.16 7.48 -3.65
N ASP A 269 -19.46 6.19 -3.79
CA ASP A 269 -20.75 5.57 -3.43
C ASP A 269 -20.98 5.48 -1.91
N SER A 270 -20.00 5.84 -1.08
CA SER A 270 -20.10 5.78 0.40
C SER A 270 -21.15 6.72 1.01
N LEU A 271 -21.83 7.52 0.19
CA LEU A 271 -22.85 8.50 0.60
C LEU A 271 -24.24 8.28 -0.02
N GLN A 272 -24.46 7.23 -0.82
CA GLN A 272 -25.78 6.98 -1.42
C GLN A 272 -26.21 5.52 -1.30
N ASP A 273 -26.90 5.19 -0.22
CA ASP A 273 -28.01 4.24 -0.33
C ASP A 273 -29.24 4.85 0.35
N GLY A 274 -30.24 5.16 -0.48
CA GLY A 274 -31.29 6.10 -0.12
C GLY A 274 -32.33 6.25 -1.22
N THR A 275 -33.05 5.14 -1.49
CA THR A 275 -34.40 5.08 -2.08
C THR A 275 -34.60 5.33 -3.58
N ARG A 276 -35.44 4.45 -4.15
CA ARG A 276 -36.20 4.50 -5.43
C ARG A 276 -35.37 4.14 -6.67
N GLY A 277 -35.77 3.23 -7.54
CA GLY A 277 -37.00 2.46 -7.72
C GLY A 277 -36.89 1.80 -9.10
N GLN A 278 -37.43 0.60 -9.25
CA GLN A 278 -37.63 -0.06 -10.55
C GLN A 278 -38.30 0.90 -11.57
N PRO A 279 -38.01 0.76 -12.88
CA PRO A 279 -38.89 -0.08 -13.68
C PRO A 279 -38.20 -0.97 -14.72
N ASP A 280 -38.96 -2.02 -15.00
CA ASP A 280 -38.96 -3.00 -16.09
C ASP A 280 -39.02 -2.37 -17.51
N ALA A 281 -38.51 -3.10 -18.52
CA ALA A 281 -39.06 -3.25 -19.89
C ALA A 281 -38.02 -3.58 -21.00
N SER A 282 -38.08 -4.85 -21.43
CA SER A 282 -38.18 -5.37 -22.82
C SER A 282 -37.13 -5.08 -23.93
N LEU A 283 -36.51 -6.18 -24.42
CA LEU A 283 -36.50 -6.74 -25.80
C LEU A 283 -36.60 -5.72 -26.97
N ALA A 284 -35.77 -5.73 -28.03
CA ALA A 284 -35.44 -6.83 -28.96
C ALA A 284 -34.30 -6.41 -29.95
N PRO A 285 -33.79 -7.32 -30.82
CA PRO A 285 -32.51 -7.22 -31.55
C PRO A 285 -32.64 -6.86 -33.04
N ASP A 286 -31.50 -6.69 -33.73
CA ASP A 286 -31.23 -6.95 -35.17
C ASP A 286 -29.85 -6.34 -35.53
N ASP A 287 -29.16 -6.61 -36.64
CA ASP A 287 -28.71 -7.81 -37.35
C ASP A 287 -27.65 -7.29 -38.37
N LYS A 288 -26.69 -8.13 -38.76
CA LYS A 288 -25.99 -8.16 -40.07
C LYS A 288 -25.00 -7.06 -40.55
N THR A 289 -23.74 -7.52 -40.58
CA THR A 289 -22.81 -7.69 -41.74
C THR A 289 -22.09 -6.52 -42.43
N ALA A 290 -20.82 -6.85 -42.75
CA ALA A 290 -19.97 -6.42 -43.90
C ALA A 290 -19.05 -5.21 -43.64
N HIS A 291 -17.80 -5.07 -44.11
CA HIS A 291 -16.97 -5.76 -45.11
C HIS A 291 -15.46 -5.55 -44.78
N GLN A 292 -14.60 -6.47 -45.24
CA GLN A 292 -13.15 -6.24 -45.45
C GLN A 292 -12.88 -5.29 -46.62
N PRO A 293 -11.65 -4.74 -46.71
CA PRO A 293 -10.80 -5.17 -47.84
C PRO A 293 -9.33 -5.46 -47.47
N ARG A 294 -8.68 -6.23 -48.36
CA ARG A 294 -7.26 -6.63 -48.38
C ARG A 294 -6.50 -5.90 -49.51
N SER A 295 -5.15 -5.93 -49.39
CA SER A 295 -4.09 -5.79 -50.43
C SER A 295 -3.67 -4.35 -50.77
N GLY A 296 -2.41 -3.98 -50.96
CA GLY A 296 -1.06 -4.59 -50.97
C GLY A 296 -0.05 -3.43 -50.76
N GLY A 297 1.22 -3.56 -50.35
CA GLY A 297 2.28 -4.43 -50.82
C GLY A 297 3.32 -3.56 -51.54
N GLU A 298 4.44 -3.20 -50.88
CA GLU A 298 5.79 -3.12 -51.46
C GLU A 298 6.86 -2.75 -50.40
N ARG A 299 8.08 -3.18 -50.67
CA ARG A 299 9.18 -3.56 -49.76
C ARG A 299 10.39 -2.68 -50.08
N LEU A 300 11.25 -2.31 -49.11
CA LEU A 300 12.73 -2.42 -49.17
C LEU A 300 13.51 -1.74 -48.00
N VAL A 301 14.28 -2.60 -47.30
CA VAL A 301 15.62 -2.49 -46.66
C VAL A 301 15.88 -1.74 -45.32
N SER A 302 16.03 -2.57 -44.27
CA SER A 302 17.13 -2.71 -43.29
C SER A 302 17.69 -1.52 -42.50
N SER A 303 17.62 -1.64 -41.17
CA SER A 303 18.82 -1.81 -40.33
C SER A 303 18.45 -2.54 -39.04
N GLY A 304 19.28 -3.51 -38.64
CA GLY A 304 18.98 -4.49 -37.60
C GLY A 304 19.10 -3.98 -36.17
N ARG A 305 18.24 -4.49 -35.29
CA ARG A 305 18.56 -4.80 -33.88
C ARG A 305 17.88 -6.11 -33.50
N LEU A 306 18.69 -6.99 -32.93
CA LEU A 306 18.33 -8.33 -32.52
C LEU A 306 17.37 -8.32 -31.32
N ALA A 307 16.25 -9.02 -31.54
CA ALA A 307 15.43 -9.78 -30.60
C ALA A 307 14.82 -9.04 -29.38
N ASP A 308 13.74 -8.32 -29.65
CA ASP A 308 12.55 -8.28 -28.80
C ASP A 308 11.78 -9.60 -29.02
N ALA A 309 12.03 -10.59 -28.17
CA ALA A 309 11.36 -11.89 -28.20
C ALA A 309 11.10 -12.35 -26.77
N GLY A 310 9.89 -12.09 -26.27
CA GLY A 310 9.44 -12.65 -25.00
C GLY A 310 8.30 -11.93 -24.26
N LEU A 311 7.84 -10.77 -24.72
CA LEU A 311 6.74 -10.03 -24.06
C LEU A 311 5.42 -10.11 -24.87
N GLY A 312 5.12 -11.29 -25.39
CA GLY A 312 3.88 -11.58 -26.09
C GLY A 312 3.01 -12.55 -25.29
N ASN A 313 1.90 -12.03 -24.77
CA ASN A 313 0.73 -12.76 -24.26
C ASN A 313 0.96 -13.62 -23.01
N ASN A 314 0.69 -13.02 -21.85
CA ASN A 314 0.17 -13.59 -20.61
C ASN A 314 -0.01 -12.36 -19.69
N GLU A 315 -1.19 -11.75 -19.59
CA GLU A 315 -2.29 -12.20 -18.72
C GLU A 315 -3.64 -11.56 -19.09
N ALA A 316 -4.71 -12.29 -18.74
CA ALA A 316 -6.14 -11.98 -18.88
C ALA A 316 -6.74 -12.08 -20.29
N LEU A 317 -6.91 -13.32 -20.76
CA LEU A 317 -8.01 -13.65 -21.65
C LEU A 317 -9.31 -13.50 -20.85
N TRP A 318 -10.00 -12.38 -21.05
CA TRP A 318 -11.39 -12.20 -20.65
C TRP A 318 -12.27 -12.93 -21.66
N GLY A 319 -12.96 -13.97 -21.20
CA GLY A 319 -13.90 -14.74 -22.03
C GLY A 319 -14.17 -16.09 -21.38
N GLY A 320 -15.40 -16.30 -20.93
CA GLY A 320 -15.81 -17.43 -20.11
C GLY A 320 -15.35 -18.79 -20.64
N GLY A 321 -14.94 -19.64 -19.70
CA GLY A 321 -14.71 -21.06 -19.90
C GLY A 321 -14.89 -21.76 -18.57
N GLN A 322 -15.99 -22.51 -18.43
CA GLN A 322 -16.23 -23.44 -17.33
C GLN A 322 -15.03 -24.37 -17.16
N ALA A 323 -14.50 -24.45 -15.94
CA ALA A 323 -13.65 -25.55 -15.52
C ALA A 323 -14.23 -26.17 -14.25
N HIS A 324 -14.40 -27.48 -14.31
CA HIS A 324 -15.07 -28.36 -13.36
C HIS A 324 -14.54 -28.21 -11.93
N VAL A 325 -15.48 -28.13 -10.98
CA VAL A 325 -15.22 -28.27 -9.54
C VAL A 325 -14.98 -29.75 -9.23
N SER A 326 -13.78 -30.06 -8.74
CA SER A 326 -13.55 -31.24 -7.91
C SER A 326 -12.93 -30.77 -6.61
N GLY A 327 -13.73 -30.78 -5.54
CA GLY A 327 -13.29 -30.40 -4.21
C GLY A 327 -12.37 -31.44 -3.60
N VAL A 328 -11.32 -30.99 -2.92
CA VAL A 328 -10.63 -31.72 -1.85
C VAL A 328 -10.07 -30.68 -0.88
N GLY A 329 -10.28 -30.90 0.42
CA GLY A 329 -9.85 -30.02 1.50
C GLY A 329 -8.44 -30.26 2.04
N HIS A 330 -8.18 -29.59 3.17
CA HIS A 330 -6.99 -29.59 4.05
C HIS A 330 -5.95 -28.49 3.72
N GLY A 331 -5.34 -27.78 4.69
CA GLY A 331 -5.30 -27.99 6.14
C GLY A 331 -4.92 -26.72 6.91
N ARG A 332 -5.11 -26.79 8.23
CA ARG A 332 -4.75 -25.75 9.21
C ARG A 332 -3.24 -25.46 9.20
N PRO A 333 -2.78 -24.24 9.50
CA PRO A 333 -1.38 -23.97 9.71
C PRO A 333 -1.02 -24.22 11.18
N ASP A 334 -0.15 -25.19 11.44
CA ASP A 334 0.67 -25.22 12.65
C ASP A 334 2.13 -25.55 12.27
N GLU A 335 3.03 -24.82 12.96
CA GLU A 335 4.44 -25.10 13.23
C GLU A 335 5.45 -25.20 12.07
N ALA A 336 6.32 -24.20 11.96
CA ALA A 336 7.79 -24.36 12.08
C ALA A 336 8.56 -23.06 11.79
N THR A 337 8.97 -22.36 12.84
CA THR A 337 10.37 -21.91 13.05
C THR A 337 10.53 -21.33 14.46
N GLN A 338 10.91 -22.18 15.41
CA GLN A 338 11.54 -21.78 16.66
C GLN A 338 13.06 -21.71 16.44
N GLY A 339 13.67 -20.59 16.81
CA GLY A 339 15.11 -20.38 16.95
C GLY A 339 15.38 -19.70 18.31
N PRO A 340 16.59 -19.83 18.87
CA PRO A 340 16.80 -20.08 20.29
C PRO A 340 16.67 -18.85 21.21
N ASP A 341 16.33 -19.16 22.46
CA ASP A 341 16.39 -18.32 23.66
C ASP A 341 17.67 -17.49 23.73
N ASP A 342 17.53 -16.16 23.77
CA ASP A 342 18.43 -15.28 24.49
C ASP A 342 17.59 -14.39 25.43
N ARG A 343 17.86 -14.55 26.72
CA ARG A 343 17.18 -13.89 27.83
C ARG A 343 17.77 -12.50 28.10
N ASP A 344 16.85 -11.59 28.44
CA ASP A 344 16.99 -10.36 29.26
C ASP A 344 17.99 -9.30 28.75
N GLU A 345 17.56 -8.08 28.38
CA GLU A 345 17.03 -7.07 29.29
C GLU A 345 15.80 -6.34 28.72
N ARG A 346 14.62 -6.64 29.27
CA ARG A 346 13.41 -5.85 29.05
C ARG A 346 13.35 -4.74 30.10
N GLY A 347 13.76 -3.54 29.72
CA GLY A 347 13.38 -2.32 30.42
C GLY A 347 11.87 -2.11 30.29
N THR A 348 11.13 -2.52 31.32
CA THR A 348 9.71 -2.24 31.48
C THR A 348 9.52 -0.74 31.75
N CYS A 349 9.04 0.00 30.74
CA CYS A 349 8.37 1.27 31.04
C CYS A 349 6.94 0.93 31.45
N SER A 350 6.72 0.99 32.77
CA SER A 350 5.40 0.87 33.38
C SER A 350 4.46 1.95 32.86
N ASP A 351 3.20 1.55 32.71
CA ASP A 351 2.04 2.43 32.51
C ASP A 351 2.11 3.65 33.44
N THR A 352 2.26 4.82 32.83
CA THR A 352 1.84 6.09 33.44
C THR A 352 1.18 6.93 32.36
N ASP A 353 -0.09 7.20 32.63
CA ASP A 353 -0.84 8.39 32.25
C ASP A 353 -1.41 8.46 30.83
N GLY A 354 -2.69 8.11 30.75
CA GLY A 354 -3.60 8.63 29.75
C GLY A 354 -3.65 10.15 29.86
N ASP A 355 -2.92 10.82 28.97
CA ASP A 355 -2.88 12.28 28.89
C ASP A 355 -3.25 12.72 27.46
N GLY A 356 -4.49 13.20 27.32
CA GLY A 356 -4.85 14.29 26.38
C GLY A 356 -4.83 14.07 24.87
N GLN A 357 -4.51 12.89 24.33
CA GLN A 357 -4.58 12.68 22.87
C GLN A 357 -5.97 12.16 22.48
N GLY A 358 -6.89 13.07 22.17
CA GLY A 358 -8.23 12.71 21.69
C GLY A 358 -8.17 11.64 20.59
N ALA A 359 -9.08 10.66 20.64
CA ALA A 359 -9.12 9.54 19.70
C ALA A 359 -9.05 10.07 18.26
N ARG A 360 -8.09 9.55 17.46
CA ARG A 360 -7.94 9.94 16.06
C ARG A 360 -9.28 9.73 15.35
N THR A 361 -9.71 10.74 14.60
CA THR A 361 -10.98 10.70 13.86
C THR A 361 -10.77 10.59 12.35
N GLU A 362 -9.53 10.73 11.87
CA GLU A 362 -9.22 10.80 10.45
C GLU A 362 -8.05 9.88 10.07
N THR A 363 -8.13 9.30 8.88
CA THR A 363 -7.03 8.57 8.22
C THR A 363 -6.83 9.13 6.82
N THR A 364 -5.60 9.48 6.48
CA THR A 364 -5.25 9.79 5.08
C THR A 364 -4.88 8.49 4.37
N VAL A 365 -5.58 8.16 3.30
CA VAL A 365 -5.30 7.04 2.40
C VAL A 365 -4.52 7.57 1.19
N VAL A 366 -3.38 6.95 0.90
CA VAL A 366 -2.51 7.25 -0.24
C VAL A 366 -2.39 5.99 -1.08
N ASN A 367 -2.91 6.01 -2.30
CA ASN A 367 -2.53 5.02 -3.30
C ASN A 367 -1.35 5.58 -4.10
N ALA A 368 -0.20 4.94 -3.95
CA ALA A 368 1.08 5.39 -4.47
C ALA A 368 1.54 4.62 -5.71
N ALA A 369 0.63 3.93 -6.41
CA ALA A 369 0.94 3.18 -7.63
C ALA A 369 1.67 4.04 -8.66
N TYR A 370 2.92 3.67 -8.97
CA TYR A 370 3.79 4.44 -9.86
C TYR A 370 3.45 4.19 -11.33
N LEU A 371 3.19 2.94 -11.71
CA LEU A 371 2.69 2.65 -13.05
C LEU A 371 1.25 3.13 -13.19
N GLY A 372 0.96 3.81 -14.31
CA GLY A 372 -0.40 4.19 -14.65
C GLY A 372 -1.30 2.99 -14.96
N PRO A 373 -2.61 3.22 -15.08
CA PRO A 373 -3.56 2.17 -15.45
C PRO A 373 -3.21 1.57 -16.81
N ARG A 374 -3.51 0.27 -16.98
CA ARG A 374 -3.29 -0.39 -18.26
C ARG A 374 -4.48 -0.17 -19.20
N VAL A 375 -4.22 0.28 -20.43
CA VAL A 375 -5.23 0.37 -21.49
C VAL A 375 -4.76 -0.50 -22.66
N GLY A 376 -5.55 -1.50 -23.04
CA GLY A 376 -5.16 -2.49 -24.05
C GLY A 376 -3.94 -3.33 -23.65
N GLY A 377 -3.79 -3.64 -22.37
CA GLY A 377 -2.68 -4.45 -21.83
C GLY A 377 -1.36 -3.71 -21.63
N ARG A 378 -1.29 -2.40 -21.91
CA ARG A 378 -0.08 -1.58 -21.72
C ARG A 378 -0.31 -0.50 -20.68
N ALA A 379 0.64 -0.28 -19.77
CA ALA A 379 0.59 0.81 -18.81
C ALA A 379 0.56 2.15 -19.53
N VAL A 380 -0.40 3.01 -19.17
CA VAL A 380 -0.55 4.34 -19.74
C VAL A 380 0.15 5.35 -18.83
N GLY A 381 1.45 5.50 -19.05
CA GLY A 381 2.28 6.49 -18.37
C GLY A 381 2.70 6.09 -16.95
N TYR A 382 3.25 7.06 -16.24
CA TYR A 382 3.75 6.93 -14.88
C TYR A 382 3.22 8.08 -14.04
N HIS A 383 2.86 7.77 -12.81
CA HIS A 383 2.51 8.74 -11.79
C HIS A 383 3.74 9.27 -11.08
N LYS A 384 3.60 10.40 -10.38
CA LYS A 384 4.69 10.93 -9.54
C LYS A 384 4.65 10.26 -8.17
N PRO A 385 5.81 10.13 -7.48
CA PRO A 385 5.82 9.84 -6.06
C PRO A 385 4.98 10.86 -5.27
N ILE A 386 4.25 10.38 -4.27
CA ILE A 386 3.45 11.21 -3.38
C ILE A 386 4.27 11.53 -2.13
N VAL A 387 4.30 12.79 -1.73
CA VAL A 387 5.09 13.25 -0.58
C VAL A 387 4.14 13.66 0.53
N VAL A 388 4.32 13.12 1.72
CA VAL A 388 3.49 13.42 2.90
C VAL A 388 4.36 14.05 3.97
N ASP A 389 4.04 15.27 4.38
CA ASP A 389 4.64 15.91 5.54
C ASP A 389 3.72 15.68 6.75
N MET A 390 4.21 15.00 7.80
CA MET A 390 3.40 14.70 9.00
C MET A 390 4.21 14.81 10.29
N GLU A 391 3.53 14.88 11.44
CA GLU A 391 4.19 14.96 12.75
C GLU A 391 4.16 13.61 13.48
N PHE A 392 5.35 13.15 13.84
CA PHE A 392 5.55 11.98 14.70
C PHE A 392 6.01 12.41 16.10
N THR A 393 5.72 11.56 17.08
CA THR A 393 6.05 11.82 18.47
C THR A 393 7.57 11.81 18.66
N VAL A 394 8.09 12.76 19.43
CA VAL A 394 9.51 12.75 19.83
C VAL A 394 9.67 12.01 21.15
N VAL A 395 10.48 10.95 21.16
CA VAL A 395 10.88 10.31 22.42
C VAL A 395 12.04 11.12 22.99
N GLY A 396 11.80 11.81 24.12
CA GLY A 396 12.84 12.60 24.77
C GLY A 396 14.01 11.71 25.21
N THR A 397 15.23 12.03 24.80
CA THR A 397 16.43 11.55 25.49
C THR A 397 16.41 12.18 26.88
N ARG A 398 16.09 11.42 27.92
CA ARG A 398 16.36 11.88 29.29
C ARG A 398 17.88 11.96 29.45
N THR A 399 18.46 13.12 29.19
CA THR A 399 19.80 13.46 29.68
C THR A 399 19.66 13.75 31.17
N ASN A 400 19.79 12.72 32.00
CA ASN A 400 19.94 12.90 33.44
C ASN A 400 20.99 11.91 33.97
N ASP A 401 22.18 11.96 33.38
CA ASP A 401 23.41 11.58 34.09
C ASP A 401 23.98 12.86 34.72
N GLN A 402 23.36 13.28 35.83
CA GLN A 402 24.09 14.00 36.86
C GLN A 402 24.29 13.00 38.01
N PRO A 403 25.53 12.64 38.37
CA PRO A 403 25.76 11.83 39.56
C PRO A 403 25.27 12.61 40.79
N PRO A 404 24.67 11.95 41.79
CA PRO A 404 24.19 12.63 42.98
C PRO A 404 25.37 13.31 43.68
N HIS A 405 25.28 14.63 43.84
CA HIS A 405 26.11 15.37 44.78
C HIS A 405 25.82 14.82 46.18
N LEU A 406 26.79 14.09 46.74
CA LEU A 406 26.84 13.81 48.16
C LEU A 406 27.15 15.12 48.88
N GLU A 407 26.14 15.72 49.50
CA GLU A 407 26.33 16.67 50.59
C GLU A 407 26.94 15.90 51.78
N LEU A 408 28.20 16.19 52.09
CA LEU A 408 28.79 15.82 53.36
C LEU A 408 28.38 16.88 54.37
N ASP A 409 27.32 16.58 55.12
CA ASP A 409 26.99 17.28 56.35
C ASP A 409 28.15 17.19 57.33
N GLY A 410 28.57 18.36 57.80
CA GLY A 410 29.59 18.50 58.82
C GLY A 410 29.14 17.93 60.16
N LEU A 411 29.98 17.08 60.74
CA LEU A 411 29.99 16.85 62.17
C LEU A 411 31.21 17.57 62.76
N GLY A 412 30.93 18.70 63.38
CA GLY A 412 31.80 19.26 64.40
C GLY A 412 31.63 18.48 65.70
N SER A 413 32.75 18.07 66.29
CA SER A 413 33.07 18.05 67.73
C SER A 413 34.53 17.66 67.88
#